data_AF-A0A1G1E869-F1
#
_entry.id   AF-A0A1G1E869-F1
#
_cell.length_a   1.000
_cell.length_b   1.000
_cell.length_c   1.000
_cell.angle_alpha   90.00
_cell.angle_beta   90.00
_cell.angle_gamma   90.00
#
_symmetry.space_group_name_H-M   'P 1'
#
loop_
_entity.id
_entity.type
_entity.pdbx_description
1 polymer ?
#
loop_
_entity_poly.entity_id
_entity_poly.type
_entity_poly.pdbx_seq_one_letter_code
_entity_poly.pdbx_strand_id
1 'polypeptide(L)'
;MSWYKITISAHQTNFGEHGKIQDQFEKIFIVIQNRQDVALFSSGWSHSDTFNIYFTPACTSHPAMKALMDSYGATPCDEPTRETESELSLLVGESNRWRNHIWSPDLS
;
A
#
# COMPACT_ATOMS: atom_id res chain seq x y z
N MET A 1 0.84 -16.32 1.41
CA MET A 1 1.82 -15.60 0.55
C MET A 1 2.17 -14.32 1.28
N SER A 2 3.43 -13.88 1.19
CA SER A 2 3.91 -12.68 1.90
C SER A 2 3.33 -11.41 1.30
N TRP A 3 3.05 -10.44 2.17
CA TRP A 3 2.84 -9.05 1.77
C TRP A 3 4.19 -8.41 1.44
N TYR A 4 4.15 -7.20 0.89
CA TYR A 4 5.36 -6.45 0.58
C TYR A 4 5.24 -5.01 1.06
N LYS A 5 6.37 -4.45 1.51
CA LYS A 5 6.45 -3.09 2.04
C LYS A 5 7.54 -2.28 1.37
N ILE A 6 7.25 -1.01 1.12
CA ILE A 6 8.24 0.04 0.87
C ILE A 6 8.23 0.97 2.09
N THR A 7 9.40 1.27 2.62
CA THR A 7 9.56 2.28 3.68
C THR A 7 10.17 3.53 3.07
N ILE A 8 9.41 4.62 3.11
CA ILE A 8 9.76 5.93 2.56
C ILE A 8 10.20 6.81 3.72
N SER A 9 11.39 7.40 3.62
CA SER A 9 11.87 8.35 4.62
C SER A 9 11.12 9.68 4.54
N ALA A 10 11.06 10.42 5.65
CA ALA A 10 10.51 11.79 5.67
C ALA A 10 11.08 12.68 4.55
N HIS A 11 12.37 12.55 4.24
CA HIS A 11 13.00 13.27 3.12
C HIS A 11 12.32 12.92 1.79
N GLN A 12 12.18 11.63 1.45
CA GLN A 12 11.51 11.19 0.23
C GLN A 12 10.02 11.57 0.18
N THR A 13 9.35 11.58 1.34
CA THR A 13 7.97 12.09 1.45
C THR A 13 7.87 13.55 1.05
N ASN A 14 8.81 14.40 1.48
CA ASN A 14 8.87 15.82 1.08
C ASN A 14 9.10 16.03 -0.43
N PHE A 15 9.70 15.05 -1.11
CA PHE A 15 9.85 15.05 -2.58
C PHE A 15 8.68 14.37 -3.32
N GLY A 16 7.62 13.97 -2.61
CA GLY A 16 6.40 13.40 -3.18
C GLY A 16 6.54 11.97 -3.69
N GLU A 17 7.53 11.20 -3.22
CA GLU A 17 7.75 9.81 -3.69
C GLU A 17 6.55 8.89 -3.43
N HIS A 18 5.85 9.08 -2.30
CA HIS A 18 4.63 8.32 -2.01
C HIS A 18 3.52 8.52 -3.05
N GLY A 19 3.32 9.78 -3.49
CA GLY A 19 2.34 10.12 -4.52
C GLY A 19 2.69 9.49 -5.86
N LYS A 20 3.98 9.49 -6.24
CA LYS A 20 4.44 8.83 -7.49
C LYS A 20 4.14 7.34 -7.50
N ILE A 21 4.34 6.65 -6.37
CA ILE A 21 4.04 5.22 -6.24
C ILE A 21 2.53 4.99 -6.37
N GLN A 22 1.72 5.78 -5.67
CA GLN A 22 0.26 5.70 -5.73
C GLN A 22 -0.26 5.94 -7.17
N ASP A 23 0.20 6.98 -7.85
CA ASP A 23 -0.19 7.32 -9.22
C ASP A 23 0.15 6.20 -10.21
N GLN A 24 1.34 5.61 -10.08
CA GLN A 24 1.75 4.49 -10.94
C GLN A 24 0.94 3.23 -10.64
N PHE A 25 0.70 2.95 -9.36
CA PHE A 25 -0.12 1.82 -8.94
C PHE A 25 -1.55 1.95 -9.49
N GLU A 26 -2.19 3.11 -9.35
CA GLU A 26 -3.56 3.36 -9.81
C GLU A 26 -3.70 3.15 -11.32
N LYS A 27 -2.74 3.63 -12.12
CA LYS A 27 -2.72 3.40 -13.57
C LYS A 27 -2.69 1.91 -13.91
N ILE A 28 -1.87 1.13 -13.20
CA ILE A 28 -1.80 -0.32 -13.41
C ILE A 28 -3.09 -1.00 -12.93
N PHE A 29 -3.63 -0.58 -11.78
CA PHE A 29 -4.86 -1.10 -11.19
C PHE A 29 -6.06 -1.00 -12.15
N ILE A 30 -6.21 0.15 -12.81
CA ILE A 30 -7.23 0.38 -13.83
C ILE A 30 -7.04 -0.56 -15.03
N VAL A 31 -5.81 -0.74 -15.50
CA VAL A 31 -5.50 -1.61 -16.66
C VAL A 31 -5.82 -3.07 -16.37
N ILE A 32 -5.61 -3.53 -15.14
CA ILE A 32 -5.92 -4.90 -14.72
C ILE A 32 -7.40 -5.11 -14.34
N GLN A 33 -8.28 -4.17 -14.69
CA GLN A 33 -9.72 -4.22 -14.45
C GLN A 33 -10.09 -4.34 -12.96
N ASN A 34 -9.39 -3.62 -12.09
CA ASN A 34 -9.73 -3.52 -10.66
C ASN A 34 -9.86 -4.88 -9.97
N ARG A 35 -8.89 -5.77 -10.20
CA ARG A 35 -8.80 -7.06 -9.50
C ARG A 35 -8.95 -6.87 -8.00
N GLN A 36 -9.99 -7.47 -7.42
CA GLN A 36 -10.40 -7.21 -6.03
C GLN A 36 -9.36 -7.64 -4.99
N ASP A 37 -8.44 -8.55 -5.35
CA ASP A 37 -7.36 -9.04 -4.51
C ASP A 37 -6.10 -8.16 -4.53
N VAL A 38 -6.06 -7.14 -5.39
CA VAL A 38 -4.97 -6.18 -5.52
C VAL A 38 -5.32 -4.90 -4.75
N ALA A 39 -4.45 -4.48 -3.84
CA ALA A 39 -4.60 -3.21 -3.14
C ALA A 39 -3.27 -2.63 -2.65
N LEU A 40 -3.30 -1.33 -2.40
CA LEU A 40 -2.22 -0.50 -1.88
C LEU A 40 -2.67 0.16 -0.58
N PHE A 41 -1.89 0.05 0.47
CA PHE A 41 -2.16 0.67 1.76
C PHE A 41 -0.99 1.56 2.19
N SER A 42 -1.25 2.45 3.14
CA SER A 42 -0.24 3.26 3.81
C SER A 42 -0.39 3.29 5.31
N SER A 43 0.71 3.53 6.03
CA SER A 43 0.71 3.86 7.46
C SER A 43 1.87 4.81 7.82
N GLY A 44 1.84 5.33 9.06
CA GLY A 44 2.93 6.14 9.62
C GLY A 44 2.86 7.61 9.22
N TRP A 45 1.67 8.18 9.09
CA TRP A 45 1.46 9.59 8.71
C TRP A 45 1.69 10.54 9.89
N SER A 46 1.30 10.18 11.12
CA SER A 46 1.19 11.15 12.22
C SER A 46 2.30 11.06 13.28
N HIS A 47 2.99 9.92 13.40
CA HIS A 47 3.90 9.66 14.53
C HIS A 47 5.21 8.95 14.16
N SER A 48 5.50 8.77 12.87
CA SER A 48 6.69 8.05 12.39
C SER A 48 7.51 8.94 11.48
N ASP A 49 8.84 8.91 11.61
CA ASP A 49 9.79 9.51 10.64
C ASP A 49 9.79 8.76 9.29
N THR A 50 8.99 7.71 9.20
CA THR A 50 8.90 6.82 8.06
C THR A 50 7.44 6.60 7.65
N PHE A 51 7.24 6.69 6.35
CA PHE A 51 5.97 6.45 5.69
C PHE A 51 6.03 5.07 5.03
N ASN A 52 5.16 4.15 5.44
CA ASN A 52 5.16 2.80 4.91
C ASN A 52 4.06 2.64 3.85
N ILE A 53 4.40 1.98 2.75
CA ILE A 53 3.46 1.58 1.70
C ILE A 53 3.43 0.06 1.63
N TYR A 54 2.23 -0.51 1.65
CA TYR A 54 2.02 -1.96 1.65
C TYR A 54 1.28 -2.41 0.38
N PHE A 55 1.73 -3.53 -0.17
CA PHE A 55 1.16 -4.18 -1.34
C PHE A 55 0.60 -5.54 -0.94
N THR A 56 -0.61 -5.86 -1.41
CA THR A 56 -1.18 -7.18 -1.21
C THR A 56 -0.37 -8.25 -1.95
N PRO A 57 -0.41 -9.52 -1.50
CA PRO A 57 0.35 -10.59 -2.16
C PRO A 57 0.01 -10.76 -3.65
N ALA A 58 -1.23 -10.47 -4.05
CA ALA A 58 -1.69 -10.59 -5.43
C ALA A 58 -0.94 -9.67 -6.40
N CYS A 59 -0.36 -8.56 -5.92
CA CYS A 59 0.46 -7.65 -6.73
C CYS A 59 1.63 -8.38 -7.40
N THR A 60 2.21 -9.38 -6.74
CA THR A 60 3.35 -10.15 -7.29
C THR A 60 2.99 -10.99 -8.51
N SER A 61 1.72 -11.32 -8.68
CA SER A 61 1.23 -12.14 -9.80
C SER A 61 1.09 -11.32 -11.09
N HIS A 62 1.15 -9.98 -11.01
CA HIS A 62 1.04 -9.11 -12.18
C HIS A 62 2.41 -8.47 -12.53
N PRO A 63 2.97 -8.70 -13.73
CA PRO A 63 4.32 -8.25 -14.08
C PRO A 63 4.56 -6.75 -13.89
N ALA A 64 3.59 -5.90 -14.25
CA ALA A 64 3.73 -4.45 -14.11
C ALA A 64 3.73 -4.01 -12.63
N MET A 65 2.92 -4.66 -11.79
CA MET A 65 2.91 -4.37 -10.34
C MET A 65 4.22 -4.84 -9.71
N LYS A 66 4.69 -6.03 -10.10
CA LYS A 66 5.99 -6.52 -9.66
C LYS A 66 7.13 -5.59 -10.07
N ALA A 67 7.13 -5.09 -11.30
CA ALA A 67 8.14 -4.14 -11.78
C ALA A 67 8.12 -2.83 -10.97
N LEU A 68 6.94 -2.30 -10.65
CA LEU A 68 6.77 -1.16 -9.76
C LEU A 68 7.35 -1.44 -8.35
N MET A 69 7.02 -2.59 -7.77
CA MET A 69 7.52 -2.99 -6.46
C MET A 69 9.05 -3.10 -6.45
N ASP A 70 9.63 -3.73 -7.47
CA ASP A 70 11.07 -3.90 -7.60
C ASP A 70 11.78 -2.54 -7.79
N SER A 71 11.21 -1.61 -8.57
CA SER A 71 11.83 -0.29 -8.83
C SER A 71 11.95 0.59 -7.58
N TYR A 72 11.08 0.37 -6.60
CA TYR A 72 11.09 1.08 -5.32
C TYR A 72 11.65 0.24 -4.17
N GLY A 73 12.22 -0.94 -4.46
CA GLY A 73 12.87 -1.77 -3.46
C GLY A 73 11.93 -2.37 -2.42
N ALA A 74 10.71 -2.76 -2.82
CA ALA A 74 9.76 -3.40 -1.91
C ALA A 74 10.34 -4.70 -1.35
N THR A 75 10.20 -4.90 -0.03
CA THR A 75 10.68 -6.09 0.66
C THR A 75 9.52 -6.93 1.18
N PRO A 76 9.64 -8.27 1.24
CA PRO A 76 8.62 -9.11 1.86
C PRO A 76 8.39 -8.71 3.32
N CYS A 77 7.14 -8.72 3.75
CA CYS A 77 6.74 -8.43 5.12
C CYS A 77 5.52 -9.27 5.53
N ASP A 78 5.22 -9.20 6.83
CA ASP A 78 3.95 -9.69 7.35
C ASP A 78 2.80 -8.77 6.93
N GLU A 79 1.59 -9.31 7.01
CA GLU A 79 0.37 -8.55 6.74
C GLU A 79 0.24 -7.36 7.72
N PRO A 80 0.04 -6.13 7.22
CA PRO A 80 -0.23 -5.01 8.10
C PRO A 80 -1.63 -5.18 8.71
N THR A 81 -1.71 -5.10 10.03
CA THR A 81 -2.97 -5.16 10.79
C THR A 81 -3.12 -3.86 11.58
N ARG A 82 -4.32 -3.61 12.12
CA ARG A 82 -4.52 -2.45 13.01
C ARG A 82 -3.67 -2.50 14.28
N GLU A 83 -3.25 -3.69 14.70
CA GLU A 83 -2.40 -3.87 15.88
C GLU A 83 -0.94 -3.54 15.58
N THR A 84 -0.48 -3.87 14.37
CA THR A 84 0.90 -3.58 13.92
C THR A 84 1.05 -2.20 13.31
N GLU A 85 -0.03 -1.67 12.71
CA GLU A 85 -0.08 -0.40 11.98
C GLU A 85 -1.38 0.34 12.34
N SER A 86 -1.35 1.13 13.41
CA SER A 86 -2.52 1.84 13.96
C SER A 86 -3.18 2.82 12.99
N GLU A 87 -2.45 3.31 11.99
CA GLU A 87 -2.88 4.31 11.00
C GLU A 87 -3.08 3.71 9.60
N LEU A 88 -3.26 2.39 9.49
CA LEU A 88 -3.37 1.72 8.21
C LEU A 88 -4.58 2.22 7.42
N SER A 89 -4.32 2.77 6.23
CA SER A 89 -5.30 3.36 5.33
C SER A 89 -5.18 2.74 3.94
N LEU A 90 -6.31 2.51 3.26
CA LEU A 90 -6.33 2.06 1.87
C LEU A 90 -6.11 3.26 0.95
N LEU A 91 -5.08 3.18 0.10
CA LEU A 91 -4.79 4.19 -0.93
C LEU A 91 -5.48 3.84 -2.25
N VAL A 92 -5.37 2.58 -2.69
CA VAL A 92 -5.95 2.09 -3.95
C VAL A 92 -6.46 0.67 -3.76
N GLY A 93 -7.69 0.39 -4.17
CA GLY A 93 -8.29 -0.93 -4.14
C GLY A 93 -9.79 -0.86 -3.89
N GLU A 94 -10.46 -2.02 -3.98
CA GLU A 94 -11.91 -2.11 -3.77
C GLU A 94 -12.26 -2.05 -2.28
N SER A 95 -12.76 -0.91 -1.80
CA SER A 95 -12.98 -0.65 -0.36
C SER A 95 -13.88 -1.70 0.31
N ASN A 96 -14.86 -2.26 -0.41
CA ASN A 96 -15.75 -3.30 0.11
C ASN A 96 -14.98 -4.59 0.49
N ARG A 97 -13.90 -4.92 -0.24
CA ARG A 97 -13.08 -6.10 0.03
C ARG A 97 -12.18 -5.90 1.24
N TRP A 98 -11.68 -4.69 1.44
CA TRP A 98 -10.63 -4.36 2.42
C TRP A 98 -11.15 -3.61 3.64
N ARG A 99 -12.47 -3.47 3.78
CA ARG A 99 -13.12 -2.73 4.88
C ARG A 99 -12.67 -3.16 6.28
N ASN A 100 -12.39 -4.46 6.46
CA ASN A 100 -11.96 -5.00 7.75
C ASN A 100 -10.46 -4.74 8.04
N HIS A 101 -9.69 -4.37 7.02
CA HIS A 101 -8.24 -4.10 7.11
C HIS A 101 -7.94 -2.63 7.40
N ILE A 102 -8.76 -1.71 6.91
CA ILE A 102 -8.53 -0.27 7.07
C ILE A 102 -9.06 0.28 8.39
N TRP A 103 -8.40 1.29 8.94
CA TRP A 103 -8.97 2.13 9.99
C TRP A 103 -10.25 2.81 9.49
N SER A 104 -11.29 2.85 10.31
CA SER A 104 -12.57 3.50 10.00
C SER A 104 -13.08 4.20 11.26
N PRO A 105 -13.29 5.53 11.26
CA PRO A 105 -13.71 6.27 12.43
C PRO A 105 -15.16 6.02 12.86
N ASP A 106 -16.00 5.40 12.02
CA ASP A 106 -17.45 5.30 12.24
C ASP A 106 -17.92 3.96 12.84
N LEU A 107 -17.36 3.58 14.00
CA LEU A 107 -17.97 2.56 14.88
C LEU A 107 -17.83 2.96 16.36
N SER A 108 -18.38 4.13 16.69
CA SER A 108 -18.70 4.53 18.07
C SER A 108 -20.12 5.08 18.13
#